data_AF-A0A529MF50-F1
#
_entry.id   AF-A0A529MF50-F1
#
_cell.length_a   1.000
_cell.length_b   1.000
_cell.length_c   1.000
_cell.angle_alpha   90.00
_cell.angle_beta   90.00
_cell.angle_gamma   90.00
#
_symmetry.space_group_name_H-M   'P 1'
#
loop_
_entity.id
_entity.type
_entity.pdbx_description
1 polymer ?
#
loop_
_entity_poly.entity_id
_entity_poly.type
_entity_poly.pdbx_seq_one_letter_code
_entity_poly.pdbx_strand_id
1 'polypeptide(L)'
;IQALDLVGRKLALNGGRAVQAFFKEVGEFCEENRADEKLAPFTKALKKGLNDLQAATMWLLQNAMAKPDNAGAASTDYMHLFGLVALGYMW
;
A
#
# COMPACT_ATOMS: atom_id res chain seq x y z
N ILE A 1 6.06 -17.28 0.93
CA ILE A 1 5.77 -17.34 2.39
C ILE A 1 5.52 -15.93 2.95
N GLN A 2 6.48 -15.00 2.87
CA GLN A 2 6.30 -13.64 3.43
C GLN A 2 5.12 -12.87 2.84
N ALA A 3 4.93 -12.95 1.52
CA ALA A 3 3.78 -12.37 0.82
C ALA A 3 2.43 -12.89 1.34
N LEU A 4 2.33 -14.20 1.58
CA LEU A 4 1.12 -14.84 2.12
C LEU A 4 0.88 -14.43 3.58
N ASP A 5 1.94 -14.26 4.37
CA ASP A 5 1.83 -13.72 5.72
C ASP A 5 1.29 -12.28 5.72
N LEU A 6 1.86 -11.43 4.85
CA LEU A 6 1.45 -10.05 4.70
C LEU A 6 -0.06 -9.96 4.41
N VAL A 7 -0.51 -10.61 3.34
CA VAL A 7 -1.91 -10.56 2.89
C VAL A 7 -2.85 -11.30 3.85
N GLY A 8 -2.48 -12.51 4.28
CA GLY A 8 -3.37 -13.39 5.04
C GLY A 8 -3.43 -13.10 6.53
N ARG A 9 -2.42 -12.46 7.12
CA ARG A 9 -2.38 -12.19 8.57
C ARG A 9 -2.15 -10.73 8.92
N LYS A 10 -1.22 -10.03 8.24
CA LYS A 10 -0.82 -8.68 8.67
C LYS A 10 -1.81 -7.58 8.26
N LEU A 11 -2.44 -7.67 7.09
CA LEU A 11 -3.36 -6.64 6.61
C LEU A 11 -4.59 -6.45 7.50
N ALA A 12 -5.19 -7.53 8.00
CA ALA A 12 -6.39 -7.47 8.84
C ALA A 12 -6.08 -7.28 10.33
N LEU A 13 -4.81 -7.39 10.74
CA LEU A 13 -4.41 -7.36 12.15
C LEU A 13 -4.84 -6.05 12.81
N ASN A 14 -5.47 -6.14 13.99
CA ASN A 14 -6.00 -5.00 14.74
C ASN A 14 -6.94 -4.10 13.90
N GLY A 15 -7.74 -4.70 13.01
CA GLY A 15 -8.65 -3.97 12.13
C GLY A 15 -7.94 -3.19 11.02
N GLY A 16 -6.73 -3.60 10.62
CA GLY A 16 -5.94 -2.92 9.59
C GLY A 16 -5.29 -1.62 10.05
N ARG A 17 -5.17 -1.40 11.36
CA ARG A 17 -4.61 -0.16 11.92
C ARG A 17 -3.23 0.18 11.35
N ALA A 18 -2.35 -0.81 11.19
CA ALA A 18 -0.98 -0.59 10.70
C ALA A 18 -0.96 -0.10 9.25
N VAL A 19 -1.73 -0.74 8.36
CA VAL A 19 -1.78 -0.33 6.94
C VAL A 19 -2.45 1.03 6.78
N GLN A 20 -3.49 1.32 7.56
CA GLN A 20 -4.13 2.64 7.59
C GLN A 20 -3.18 3.74 8.07
N ALA A 21 -2.40 3.47 9.12
CA ALA A 21 -1.40 4.41 9.62
C ALA A 21 -0.32 4.70 8.56
N PHE A 22 0.18 3.66 7.87
CA PHE A 22 1.14 3.83 6.78
C PHE A 22 0.55 4.66 5.62
N PHE A 23 -0.69 4.39 5.21
CA PHE A 23 -1.34 5.17 4.16
C PHE A 23 -1.53 6.62 4.53
N LYS A 24 -1.88 6.89 5.79
CA LYS A 24 -2.02 8.23 6.32
C LYS A 24 -0.67 8.96 6.26
N GLU A 25 0.37 8.38 6.83
CA GLU A 25 1.73 8.93 6.86
C GLU A 25 2.22 9.34 5.46
N VAL A 26 2.23 8.39 4.51
CA VAL A 26 2.69 8.66 3.13
C VAL A 26 1.78 9.67 2.43
N GLY A 27 0.48 9.62 2.70
CA GLY A 27 -0.50 10.54 2.16
C GLY A 27 -0.27 11.98 2.63
N GLU A 28 -0.05 12.17 3.93
CA GLU A 28 0.24 13.45 4.56
C GLU A 28 1.56 14.02 4.03
N PHE A 29 2.62 13.21 3.98
CA PHE A 29 3.90 13.62 3.36
C PHE A 29 3.74 14.16 1.94
N CYS A 30 2.94 13.48 1.11
CA CYS A 30 2.68 13.94 -0.26
C CYS A 30 1.92 15.27 -0.29
N GLU A 31 0.93 15.47 0.59
CA GLU A 31 0.16 16.72 0.63
C GLU A 31 0.96 17.90 1.20
N GLU A 32 1.77 17.68 2.23
CA GLU A 32 2.61 18.71 2.84
C GLU A 32 3.64 19.25 1.86
N ASN A 33 4.18 18.38 1.01
CA ASN A 33 5.28 18.72 0.09
C ASN A 33 4.81 18.98 -1.36
N ARG A 34 3.51 18.97 -1.65
CA ARG A 34 2.98 19.12 -3.02
C ARG A 34 3.27 20.47 -3.67
N ALA A 35 3.50 21.50 -2.87
CA ALA A 35 3.72 22.88 -3.31
C ALA A 35 5.21 23.21 -3.50
N ASP A 36 6.12 22.36 -3.03
CA ASP A 36 7.55 22.51 -3.31
C ASP A 36 7.83 22.03 -4.73
N GLU A 37 8.21 22.96 -5.61
CA GLU A 37 8.47 22.67 -7.03
C GLU A 37 9.56 21.61 -7.24
N LYS A 38 10.53 21.49 -6.32
CA LYS A 38 11.61 20.49 -6.39
C LYS A 38 11.11 19.10 -5.97
N LEU A 39 10.17 19.03 -5.05
CA LEU A 39 9.61 17.76 -4.56
C LEU A 39 8.38 17.30 -5.35
N ALA A 40 7.68 18.22 -6.02
CA ALA A 40 6.44 17.95 -6.73
C ALA A 40 6.52 16.78 -7.74
N PRO A 41 7.61 16.56 -8.51
CA PRO A 41 7.70 15.39 -9.40
C PRO A 41 7.69 14.07 -8.62
N PHE A 42 8.34 14.01 -7.47
CA PHE A 42 8.47 12.81 -6.64
C PHE A 42 7.19 12.54 -5.87
N THR A 43 6.63 13.56 -5.20
CA THR A 43 5.39 13.43 -4.42
C THR A 43 4.19 13.08 -5.30
N LYS A 44 4.13 13.57 -6.54
CA LYS A 44 3.10 13.14 -7.52
C LYS A 44 3.22 11.66 -7.88
N ALA A 45 4.43 11.18 -8.16
CA ALA A 45 4.66 9.78 -8.49
C ALA A 45 4.38 8.86 -7.28
N LEU A 46 4.84 9.25 -6.09
CA LEU A 46 4.58 8.55 -4.84
C LEU A 46 3.09 8.48 -4.52
N LYS A 47 2.36 9.61 -4.65
CA LYS A 47 0.91 9.65 -4.43
C LYS A 47 0.16 8.71 -5.37
N LYS A 48 0.59 8.63 -6.64
CA LYS A 48 0.02 7.65 -7.58
C LYS A 48 0.23 6.22 -7.09
N GLY A 49 1.46 5.86 -6.73
CA GLY A 49 1.78 4.53 -6.19
C GLY A 49 1.00 4.21 -4.90
N LEU A 50 0.83 5.19 -4.01
CA LEU A 50 0.01 5.06 -2.81
C LEU A 50 -1.46 4.77 -3.16
N ASN A 51 -2.03 5.46 -4.14
CA ASN A 51 -3.41 5.21 -4.59
C ASN A 51 -3.56 3.79 -5.17
N ASP A 52 -2.59 3.34 -5.97
CA ASP A 52 -2.57 1.98 -6.52
C ASP A 52 -2.50 0.93 -5.40
N LEU A 53 -1.66 1.15 -4.38
CA LEU A 53 -1.56 0.28 -3.21
C LEU A 53 -2.84 0.25 -2.37
N GLN A 54 -3.50 1.40 -2.17
CA GLN A 54 -4.79 1.49 -1.50
C GLN A 54 -5.86 0.70 -2.25
N ALA A 55 -5.92 0.85 -3.57
CA ALA A 55 -6.87 0.14 -4.42
C ALA A 55 -6.64 -1.38 -4.37
N ALA A 56 -5.38 -1.83 -4.48
CA ALA A 56 -5.02 -3.24 -4.37
C ALA A 56 -5.37 -3.82 -2.98
N THR A 57 -5.14 -3.05 -1.91
CA THR A 57 -5.51 -3.45 -0.54
C THR A 57 -7.02 -3.61 -0.41
N MET A 58 -7.80 -2.67 -0.91
CA MET A 58 -9.27 -2.74 -0.86
C MET A 58 -9.78 -3.94 -1.68
N TRP A 59 -9.22 -4.18 -2.86
CA TRP A 59 -9.58 -5.34 -3.68
C TRP A 59 -9.32 -6.64 -2.93
N LEU A 60 -8.16 -6.78 -2.28
CA LEU A 60 -7.83 -7.94 -1.45
C LEU A 60 -8.84 -8.12 -0.31
N LEU A 61 -9.15 -7.06 0.45
CA LEU A 61 -10.13 -7.15 1.55
C LEU A 61 -11.52 -7.60 1.09
N GLN A 62 -11.95 -7.18 -0.10
CA GLN A 62 -13.26 -7.53 -0.66
C GLN A 62 -13.29 -8.95 -1.25
N ASN A 63 -12.22 -9.38 -1.91
CA ASN A 63 -12.22 -10.58 -2.75
C ASN A 63 -11.52 -11.78 -2.11
N ALA A 64 -10.54 -11.57 -1.24
CA ALA A 64 -9.76 -12.65 -0.62
C ALA A 64 -10.57 -13.45 0.40
N MET A 65 -11.49 -12.80 1.13
CA MET A 65 -12.36 -13.48 2.10
C MET A 65 -13.35 -14.43 1.42
N ALA A 66 -13.90 -14.03 0.28
CA ALA A 66 -14.85 -14.82 -0.48
C ALA A 66 -14.18 -15.94 -1.30
N LYS A 67 -12.94 -15.70 -1.77
CA LYS A 67 -12.15 -16.65 -2.57
C LYS A 67 -10.69 -16.61 -2.13
N PRO A 68 -10.26 -17.49 -1.21
CA PRO A 68 -8.89 -17.50 -0.68
C PRO A 68 -7.79 -17.63 -1.75
N ASP A 69 -8.07 -18.29 -2.87
CA ASP A 69 -7.12 -18.41 -4.00
C ASP A 69 -6.73 -17.05 -4.58
N ASN A 70 -7.62 -16.05 -4.54
CA ASN A 70 -7.29 -14.68 -4.95
C ASN A 70 -6.21 -14.07 -4.06
N ALA A 71 -6.27 -14.33 -2.74
CA ALA A 71 -5.27 -13.87 -1.79
C ALA A 71 -3.92 -14.52 -2.10
N GLY A 72 -3.93 -15.83 -2.37
CA GLY A 72 -2.74 -16.58 -2.74
C GLY A 72 -2.07 -16.03 -4.00
N ALA A 73 -2.85 -15.91 -5.08
CA ALA A 73 -2.38 -15.46 -6.38
C ALA A 73 -1.82 -14.02 -6.37
N ALA A 74 -2.52 -13.09 -5.70
CA ALA A 74 -2.14 -11.68 -5.68
C ALA A 74 -1.05 -11.35 -4.64
N SER A 75 -0.72 -12.26 -3.73
CA SER A 75 0.12 -11.96 -2.56
C SER A 75 1.50 -11.41 -2.90
N THR A 76 2.19 -12.00 -3.88
CA THR A 76 3.57 -11.61 -4.23
C THR A 76 3.59 -10.24 -4.92
N ASP A 77 2.66 -10.00 -5.85
CA ASP A 77 2.54 -8.71 -6.54
C ASP A 77 2.17 -7.60 -5.55
N TYR A 78 1.26 -7.89 -4.62
CA TYR A 78 0.91 -6.96 -3.54
C TYR A 78 2.13 -6.62 -2.66
N MET A 79 2.92 -7.62 -2.28
CA MET A 79 4.13 -7.40 -1.47
C MET A 79 5.16 -6.52 -2.21
N HIS A 80 5.35 -6.72 -3.52
CA HIS A 80 6.21 -5.85 -4.32
C HIS A 80 5.66 -4.44 -4.46
N LEU A 81 4.36 -4.30 -4.72
CA LEU A 81 3.70 -2.99 -4.80
C LEU A 81 3.88 -2.21 -3.48
N PHE A 82 3.66 -2.87 -2.34
CA PHE A 82 3.89 -2.27 -1.03
C PHE A 82 5.37 -1.84 -0.88
N GLY A 83 6.30 -2.72 -1.22
CA GLY A 83 7.74 -2.44 -1.16
C GLY A 83 8.16 -1.25 -2.04
N LEU A 84 7.61 -1.13 -3.26
CA LEU A 84 7.89 -0.01 -4.16
C LEU A 84 7.41 1.32 -3.60
N VAL A 85 6.22 1.35 -3.01
CA VAL A 85 5.69 2.56 -2.35
C VAL A 85 6.52 2.91 -1.12
N ALA A 86 6.88 1.92 -0.29
CA ALA A 86 7.72 2.14 0.88
C ALA A 86 9.11 2.67 0.51
N LEU A 87 9.75 2.10 -0.51
CA LEU A 87 11.03 2.60 -1.01
C LEU A 87 10.89 4.01 -1.61
N GLY A 88 9.83 4.26 -2.38
CA GLY A 88 9.54 5.59 -2.93
C GLY A 88 9.27 6.66 -1.86
N TYR A 89 8.77 6.27 -0.70
CA TYR A 89 8.59 7.17 0.45
C TYR A 89 9.93 7.51 1.14
N MET A 90 10.89 6.57 1.16
CA MET A 90 12.19 6.77 1.81
C MET A 90 13.21 7.52 0.93
N TRP A 91 12.94 7.65 -0.37
CA TRP A 91 13.80 8.34 -1.36
C TRP A 91 13.67 9.86 -1.28
#